data_AF-A0AA96XGJ7-F1
#
_entry.id   AF-A0AA96XGJ7-F1
#
_cell.length_a   1.000
_cell.length_b   1.000
_cell.length_c   1.000
_cell.angle_alpha   90.00
_cell.angle_beta   90.00
_cell.angle_gamma   90.00
#
_symmetry.space_group_name_H-M   'P 1'
#
loop_
_entity.id
_entity.type
_entity.pdbx_description
1 polymer ?
#
loop_
_entity_poly.entity_id
_entity_poly.type
_entity_poly.pdbx_seq_one_letter_code
_entity_poly.pdbx_strand_id
1 'polypeptide(L)'
;MSRPTLSSWKRAAGGLALASVLGLGCDAPPVVPTADVRQNTRNARIDGNLVVQSRARGNAVVFLYDADRPPPPQGTGRPITFTVIPAEQLFGPALAGDTPGPFVAPFSFSLVPEGRYMLRGFIDTNGCGSDAGADCRRSDFNPWYGVTSEPNAGDVGGAAVDATGRPLTVEVVADADGQPQPLTGVAVSFSDTARVVRDRPTFQVVQGDGQLGSSVKQLRLQPLSLHDGAVDQRPEGFAVSYLDADNDGTPDGFWPRVVVRKLADDASNLVDENDLDRDGVPDDTGVDYARADGSQDGVPDVVVLNARLVPDSITAALTDENGNPRMEGAVVPELVVEVRPQALDARVPTNPVPLRELPRGRYAVVLIQPSGQTWRVPNELAPALASGLGLPAVESQAFFLEVP
;
A
#
# COMPACT_ATOMS: atom_id res chain seq x y z
N MET A 1 -67.80 24.57 -49.39
CA MET A 1 -67.37 23.22 -48.98
C MET A 1 -65.92 23.03 -49.38
N SER A 2 -65.09 22.69 -48.38
CA SER A 2 -63.75 22.08 -48.43
C SER A 2 -62.66 22.66 -49.33
N ARG A 3 -61.68 23.31 -48.69
CA ARG A 3 -60.25 23.20 -49.05
C ARG A 3 -59.61 22.14 -48.14
N PRO A 4 -58.65 21.37 -48.66
CA PRO A 4 -57.27 21.61 -48.25
C PRO A 4 -56.33 21.79 -49.44
N THR A 5 -55.42 22.76 -49.29
CA THR A 5 -54.36 23.12 -50.24
C THR A 5 -53.07 22.36 -49.96
N LEU A 6 -52.46 21.92 -51.06
CA LEU A 6 -51.10 21.41 -51.28
C LEU A 6 -50.04 21.91 -50.26
N SER A 7 -49.66 21.06 -49.30
CA SER A 7 -48.48 21.26 -48.43
C SER A 7 -47.71 19.97 -48.09
N SER A 8 -48.05 18.83 -48.70
CA SER A 8 -47.50 17.53 -48.29
C SER A 8 -46.19 17.14 -49.01
N TRP A 9 -46.00 17.54 -50.27
CA TRP A 9 -44.86 17.04 -51.06
C TRP A 9 -43.51 17.73 -50.79
N LYS A 10 -43.47 19.00 -50.36
CA LYS A 10 -42.20 19.67 -50.02
C LYS A 10 -41.63 19.26 -48.65
N ARG A 11 -42.43 18.62 -47.78
CA ARG A 11 -41.94 18.09 -46.48
C ARG A 11 -41.40 16.67 -46.59
N ALA A 12 -41.90 15.86 -47.52
CA ALA A 12 -41.39 14.51 -47.76
C ALA A 12 -40.00 14.51 -48.41
N ALA A 13 -39.72 15.41 -49.36
CA ALA A 13 -38.41 15.51 -50.00
C ALA A 13 -37.34 16.12 -49.09
N GLY A 14 -37.70 17.07 -48.22
CA GLY A 14 -36.77 17.64 -47.22
C GLY A 14 -36.41 16.67 -46.10
N GLY A 15 -37.34 15.79 -45.71
CA GLY A 15 -37.10 14.75 -44.70
C GLY A 15 -36.15 13.64 -45.18
N LEU A 16 -36.22 13.26 -46.46
CA LEU A 16 -35.32 12.26 -47.05
C LEU A 16 -33.91 12.79 -47.30
N ALA A 17 -33.75 14.08 -47.60
CA ALA A 17 -32.43 14.68 -47.77
C ALA A 17 -31.67 14.86 -46.43
N LEU A 18 -32.37 15.14 -45.33
CA LEU A 18 -31.73 15.28 -44.01
C LEU A 18 -31.41 13.92 -43.35
N ALA A 19 -32.18 12.86 -43.64
CA ALA A 19 -31.88 11.50 -43.21
C ALA A 19 -30.67 10.88 -43.96
N SER A 20 -30.35 11.40 -45.15
CA SER A 20 -29.20 10.93 -45.95
C SER A 20 -27.86 11.53 -45.53
N VAL A 21 -27.87 12.64 -44.77
CA VAL A 21 -26.65 13.32 -44.29
C VAL A 21 -26.31 12.93 -42.83
N LEU A 22 -27.27 12.44 -42.05
CA LEU A 22 -27.05 11.91 -40.70
C LEU A 22 -26.60 10.43 -40.68
N GLY A 23 -26.52 9.76 -41.84
CA GLY A 23 -26.09 8.37 -41.98
C GLY A 23 -24.61 8.17 -42.35
N LEU A 24 -23.84 9.24 -42.56
CA LEU A 24 -22.43 9.18 -43.00
C LEU A 24 -21.41 9.56 -41.91
N GLY A 25 -21.85 9.67 -40.65
CA GLY A 25 -21.01 10.11 -39.53
C GLY A 25 -20.88 9.13 -38.36
N CYS A 26 -21.42 7.91 -38.48
CA CYS A 26 -21.37 6.89 -37.42
C CYS A 26 -20.80 5.56 -37.94
N ASP A 27 -19.86 5.59 -38.89
CA ASP A 27 -18.97 4.43 -39.00
C ASP A 27 -18.14 4.40 -37.73
N ALA A 28 -18.20 3.27 -37.01
CA ALA A 28 -17.29 3.03 -35.91
C ALA A 28 -15.87 3.32 -36.41
N PRO A 29 -15.05 4.06 -35.66
CA PRO A 29 -13.67 4.32 -36.07
C PRO A 29 -13.05 2.98 -36.47
N PRO A 30 -12.33 2.91 -37.61
CA PRO A 30 -11.78 1.65 -38.08
C PRO A 30 -10.97 1.04 -36.93
N VAL A 31 -11.38 -0.15 -36.51
CA VAL A 31 -10.63 -0.94 -35.52
C VAL A 31 -9.35 -1.36 -36.21
N VAL A 32 -8.33 -0.51 -36.12
CA VAL A 32 -6.99 -0.84 -36.55
C VAL A 32 -6.51 -1.93 -35.59
N PRO A 33 -5.93 -3.05 -36.05
CA PRO A 33 -5.41 -4.11 -35.17
C PRO A 33 -4.39 -3.63 -34.12
N THR A 34 -3.94 -2.38 -34.22
CA THR A 34 -3.01 -1.71 -33.31
C THR A 34 -3.63 -0.59 -32.47
N ALA A 35 -4.94 -0.33 -32.61
CA ALA A 35 -5.62 0.74 -31.89
C ALA A 35 -5.89 0.39 -30.43
N ASP A 36 -5.96 -0.90 -30.12
CA ASP A 36 -5.95 -1.37 -28.74
C ASP A 36 -4.49 -1.63 -28.32
N VAL A 37 -3.93 -0.70 -27.54
CA VAL A 37 -2.58 -0.84 -26.96
C VAL A 37 -2.48 -2.11 -26.12
N ARG A 38 -3.61 -2.60 -25.55
CA ARG A 38 -3.68 -3.84 -24.78
C ARG A 38 -3.57 -5.10 -25.63
N GLN A 39 -3.96 -5.05 -26.91
CA GLN A 39 -3.78 -6.18 -27.85
C GLN A 39 -2.32 -6.37 -28.27
N ASN A 40 -1.50 -5.32 -28.16
CA ASN A 40 -0.07 -5.37 -28.45
C ASN A 40 0.80 -5.50 -27.20
N THR A 41 0.22 -5.48 -26.00
CA THR A 41 0.97 -5.74 -24.77
C THR A 41 1.16 -7.24 -24.65
N ARG A 42 2.39 -7.68 -24.90
CA ARG A 42 2.78 -9.08 -24.79
C ARG A 42 3.41 -9.29 -23.43
N ASN A 43 2.85 -10.20 -22.66
CA ASN A 43 3.23 -10.43 -21.27
C ASN A 43 3.62 -11.90 -21.07
N ALA A 44 4.53 -12.14 -20.13
CA ALA A 44 4.93 -13.46 -19.68
C ALA A 44 4.08 -13.95 -18.49
N ARG A 45 4.51 -15.10 -17.97
CA ARG A 45 4.02 -15.73 -16.76
C ARG A 45 5.20 -16.02 -15.83
N ILE A 46 4.99 -15.87 -14.53
CA ILE A 46 5.90 -16.40 -13.51
C ILE A 46 5.22 -17.60 -12.87
N ASP A 47 5.88 -18.76 -12.89
CA ASP A 47 5.43 -20.03 -12.34
C ASP A 47 6.39 -20.54 -11.26
N GLY A 48 5.82 -20.98 -10.15
CA GLY A 48 6.60 -21.43 -9.03
C GLY A 48 5.88 -22.39 -8.11
N ASN A 49 6.61 -22.84 -7.10
CA ASN A 49 6.08 -23.62 -6.00
C ASN A 49 6.33 -22.86 -4.70
N LEU A 50 5.32 -22.83 -3.84
CA LEU A 50 5.49 -22.42 -2.47
C LEU A 50 5.80 -23.62 -1.59
N VAL A 51 6.67 -23.44 -0.60
CA VAL A 51 7.08 -24.48 0.35
C VAL A 51 6.84 -23.96 1.75
N VAL A 52 5.94 -24.60 2.49
CA VAL A 52 5.60 -24.24 3.87
C VAL A 52 6.19 -25.24 4.85
N GLN A 53 7.03 -24.74 5.75
CA GLN A 53 7.54 -25.44 6.93
C GLN A 53 7.06 -24.74 8.21
N SER A 54 5.77 -24.85 8.48
CA SER A 54 5.12 -24.20 9.62
C SER A 54 3.88 -24.96 10.08
N ARG A 55 3.53 -24.79 11.35
CA ARG A 55 2.24 -25.22 11.93
C ARG A 55 1.08 -24.27 11.60
N ALA A 56 1.37 -23.09 11.08
CA ALA A 56 0.34 -22.15 10.61
C ALA A 56 -0.58 -22.81 9.58
N ARG A 57 -1.88 -22.53 9.70
CA ARG A 57 -2.93 -22.98 8.78
C ARG A 57 -3.69 -21.77 8.30
N GLY A 58 -3.75 -21.58 6.99
CA GLY A 58 -4.18 -20.31 6.43
C GLY A 58 -4.05 -20.25 4.92
N ASN A 59 -4.59 -19.20 4.32
CA ASN A 59 -4.37 -18.96 2.91
C ASN A 59 -2.94 -18.44 2.74
N ALA A 60 -2.22 -18.92 1.71
CA ALA A 60 -0.94 -18.33 1.37
C ALA A 60 -1.16 -17.19 0.37
N VAL A 61 -0.68 -16.00 0.69
CA VAL A 61 -0.72 -14.83 -0.16
C VAL A 61 0.69 -14.57 -0.67
N VAL A 62 0.87 -14.46 -1.98
CA VAL A 62 2.14 -14.12 -2.61
C VAL A 62 1.95 -12.86 -3.44
N PHE A 63 2.78 -11.86 -3.18
CA PHE A 63 2.81 -10.57 -3.86
C PHE A 63 3.98 -10.50 -4.83
N LEU A 64 3.74 -9.84 -5.95
CA LEU A 64 4.76 -9.43 -6.90
C LEU A 64 4.94 -7.91 -6.80
N TYR A 65 6.14 -7.47 -6.44
CA TYR A 65 6.53 -6.06 -6.40
C TYR A 65 7.50 -5.76 -7.54
N ASP A 66 7.55 -4.51 -7.96
CA ASP A 66 8.67 -3.98 -8.74
C ASP A 66 9.92 -3.99 -7.84
N ALA A 67 11.03 -4.55 -8.33
CA ALA A 67 12.26 -4.62 -7.55
C ALA A 67 12.94 -3.26 -7.35
N ASP A 68 12.73 -2.31 -8.26
CA ASP A 68 13.29 -0.96 -8.21
C ASP A 68 12.38 0.00 -7.42
N ARG A 69 11.14 -0.41 -7.13
CA ARG A 69 10.20 0.27 -6.22
C ARG A 69 9.84 -0.69 -5.08
N PRO A 70 10.74 -0.92 -4.11
CA PRO A 70 10.47 -1.86 -3.05
C PRO A 70 9.34 -1.35 -2.15
N PRO A 71 8.57 -2.26 -1.53
CA PRO A 71 7.59 -1.89 -0.53
C PRO A 71 8.25 -1.31 0.73
N PRO A 72 7.44 -0.77 1.65
CA PRO A 72 7.92 -0.43 2.97
C PRO A 72 8.67 -1.60 3.65
N PRO A 73 9.68 -1.30 4.48
CA PRO A 73 10.13 0.05 4.84
C PRO A 73 11.18 0.65 3.88
N GLN A 74 11.58 -0.08 2.83
CA GLN A 74 12.65 0.36 1.92
C GLN A 74 12.18 1.39 0.88
N GLY A 75 10.89 1.41 0.58
CA GLY A 75 10.29 2.38 -0.34
C GLY A 75 8.77 2.51 -0.13
N THR A 76 8.10 3.08 -1.12
CA THR A 76 6.63 3.28 -1.14
C THR A 76 5.93 2.33 -2.13
N GLY A 77 6.67 1.36 -2.67
CA GLY A 77 6.17 0.46 -3.69
C GLY A 77 4.98 -0.36 -3.20
N ARG A 78 4.05 -0.63 -4.11
CA ARG A 78 2.87 -1.45 -3.85
C ARG A 78 2.94 -2.73 -4.66
N PRO A 79 2.19 -3.78 -4.28
CA PRO A 79 2.11 -4.97 -5.09
C PRO A 79 1.55 -4.63 -6.48
N ILE A 80 2.26 -5.03 -7.53
CA ILE A 80 1.75 -4.97 -8.91
C ILE A 80 0.58 -5.94 -9.05
N THR A 81 0.73 -7.12 -8.44
CA THR A 81 -0.29 -8.16 -8.42
C THR A 81 -0.04 -9.10 -7.25
N PHE A 82 -1.03 -9.94 -6.95
CA PHE A 82 -0.94 -10.95 -5.91
C PHE A 82 -1.68 -12.22 -6.36
N THR A 83 -1.36 -13.33 -5.72
CA THR A 83 -2.10 -14.59 -5.85
C THR A 83 -2.37 -15.16 -4.48
N VAL A 84 -3.55 -15.76 -4.32
CA VAL A 84 -3.99 -16.40 -3.08
C VAL A 84 -4.12 -17.89 -3.34
N ILE A 85 -3.39 -18.70 -2.58
CA ILE A 85 -3.47 -20.15 -2.61
C ILE A 85 -4.34 -20.57 -1.41
N PRO A 86 -5.53 -21.14 -1.67
CA PRO A 86 -6.43 -21.57 -0.60
C PRO A 86 -5.78 -22.58 0.33
N ALA A 87 -6.10 -22.48 1.62
CA ALA A 87 -5.58 -23.38 2.66
C ALA A 87 -5.88 -24.86 2.35
N GLU A 88 -7.05 -25.16 1.78
CA GLU A 88 -7.46 -26.51 1.40
C GLU A 88 -6.59 -27.08 0.27
N GLN A 89 -6.17 -26.22 -0.68
CA GLN A 89 -5.28 -26.62 -1.76
C GLN A 89 -3.86 -26.86 -1.23
N LEU A 90 -3.39 -25.99 -0.33
CA LEU A 90 -2.03 -26.04 0.20
C LEU A 90 -1.81 -27.19 1.19
N PHE A 91 -2.70 -27.34 2.15
CA PHE A 91 -2.54 -28.32 3.24
C PHE A 91 -3.32 -29.61 3.01
N GLY A 92 -4.36 -29.58 2.16
CA GLY A 92 -5.18 -30.75 1.87
C GLY A 92 -5.72 -31.40 3.16
N PRO A 93 -5.62 -32.74 3.31
CA PRO A 93 -6.03 -33.42 4.54
C PRO A 93 -5.29 -32.98 5.80
N ALA A 94 -4.10 -32.38 5.67
CA ALA A 94 -3.30 -31.91 6.80
C ALA A 94 -3.79 -30.57 7.37
N LEU A 95 -4.79 -29.92 6.75
CA LEU A 95 -5.38 -28.67 7.23
C LEU A 95 -5.94 -28.81 8.65
N ALA A 96 -6.50 -29.98 8.98
CA ALA A 96 -7.04 -30.29 10.31
C ALA A 96 -5.98 -30.79 11.32
N GLY A 97 -4.72 -30.93 10.90
CA GLY A 97 -3.63 -31.44 11.73
C GLY A 97 -2.57 -30.38 12.05
N ASP A 98 -1.63 -30.73 12.93
CA ASP A 98 -0.56 -29.85 13.44
C ASP A 98 0.85 -30.25 12.94
N THR A 99 0.93 -30.95 11.81
CA THR A 99 2.23 -31.32 11.23
C THR A 99 2.93 -30.10 10.62
N PRO A 100 4.23 -29.88 10.83
CA PRO A 100 4.91 -28.67 10.34
C PRO A 100 5.23 -28.68 8.84
N GLY A 101 4.82 -29.70 8.07
CA GLY A 101 5.16 -29.85 6.65
C GLY A 101 6.45 -30.67 6.39
N PRO A 102 7.05 -30.57 5.19
CA PRO A 102 6.80 -29.54 4.18
C PRO A 102 5.49 -29.73 3.43
N PHE A 103 4.77 -28.63 3.21
CA PHE A 103 3.64 -28.57 2.29
C PHE A 103 4.03 -27.81 1.04
N VAL A 104 3.57 -28.26 -0.12
CA VAL A 104 3.94 -27.68 -1.41
C VAL A 104 2.70 -27.45 -2.25
N ALA A 105 2.57 -26.25 -2.80
CA ALA A 105 1.53 -25.92 -3.76
C ALA A 105 2.08 -25.04 -4.89
N PRO A 106 1.54 -25.17 -6.12
CA PRO A 106 1.92 -24.29 -7.21
C PRO A 106 1.29 -22.91 -7.02
N PHE A 107 1.98 -21.88 -7.53
CA PHE A 107 1.44 -20.54 -7.69
C PHE A 107 1.83 -19.99 -9.06
N SER A 108 1.09 -18.98 -9.53
CA SER A 108 1.46 -18.29 -10.76
C SER A 108 0.98 -16.85 -10.85
N PHE A 109 1.80 -16.00 -11.47
CA PHE A 109 1.43 -14.67 -11.92
C PHE A 109 1.29 -14.66 -13.43
N SER A 110 0.14 -14.23 -13.93
CA SER A 110 -0.09 -14.02 -15.36
C SER A 110 0.07 -12.54 -15.70
N LEU A 111 0.23 -12.23 -16.99
CA LEU A 111 0.29 -10.86 -17.49
C LEU A 111 1.47 -10.06 -16.91
N VAL A 112 2.61 -10.72 -16.70
CA VAL A 112 3.82 -10.08 -16.17
C VAL A 112 4.64 -9.52 -17.34
N PRO A 113 4.85 -8.19 -17.44
CA PRO A 113 5.69 -7.62 -18.49
C PRO A 113 7.18 -7.99 -18.29
N GLU A 114 8.02 -7.60 -19.23
CA GLU A 114 9.47 -7.61 -19.02
C GLU A 114 9.83 -6.73 -17.83
N GLY A 115 10.76 -7.18 -16.98
CA GLY A 115 11.20 -6.41 -15.83
C GLY A 115 11.79 -7.22 -14.69
N ARG A 116 12.19 -6.51 -13.64
CA ARG A 116 12.76 -7.07 -12.41
C ARG A 116 11.73 -7.01 -11.29
N TYR A 117 11.51 -8.15 -10.64
CA TYR A 117 10.44 -8.31 -9.67
C TYR A 117 10.93 -8.90 -8.37
N MET A 118 10.35 -8.44 -7.27
CA MET A 118 10.58 -8.95 -5.93
C MET A 118 9.36 -9.70 -5.43
N LEU A 119 9.57 -10.90 -4.89
CA LEU A 119 8.49 -11.70 -4.29
C LEU A 119 8.50 -11.57 -2.77
N ARG A 120 7.34 -11.26 -2.19
CA ARG A 120 7.05 -11.42 -0.75
C ARG A 120 5.75 -12.19 -0.59
N GLY A 121 5.52 -12.74 0.59
CA GLY A 121 4.23 -13.34 0.90
C GLY A 121 4.03 -13.52 2.38
N PHE A 122 2.87 -14.04 2.75
CA PHE A 122 2.63 -14.55 4.09
C PHE A 122 1.53 -15.61 4.06
N ILE A 123 1.44 -16.39 5.14
CA ILE A 123 0.31 -17.25 5.44
C ILE A 123 -0.60 -16.45 6.35
N ASP A 124 -1.78 -16.09 5.83
CA ASP A 124 -2.86 -15.45 6.56
C ASP A 124 -3.56 -16.50 7.43
N THR A 125 -3.25 -16.46 8.72
CA THR A 125 -3.54 -17.56 9.62
C THR A 125 -4.98 -17.60 10.11
N ASN A 126 -5.58 -18.77 9.94
CA ASN A 126 -6.77 -19.18 10.66
C ASN A 126 -6.35 -19.76 12.00
N GLY A 127 -6.18 -18.91 13.01
CA GLY A 127 -5.87 -19.34 14.38
C GLY A 127 -7.05 -19.99 15.10
N CYS A 128 -8.25 -19.94 14.51
CA CYS A 128 -9.47 -20.41 15.14
C CYS A 128 -9.89 -21.80 14.70
N GLY A 129 -9.62 -22.77 15.58
CA GLY A 129 -10.40 -24.00 15.63
C GLY A 129 -11.88 -23.73 15.99
N SER A 130 -12.65 -24.80 16.18
CA SER A 130 -14.08 -24.72 16.51
C SER A 130 -14.39 -24.06 17.85
N ASP A 131 -13.44 -24.00 18.77
CA ASP A 131 -13.55 -23.33 20.09
C ASP A 131 -12.79 -21.99 20.06
N ALA A 132 -13.31 -21.02 19.32
CA ALA A 132 -12.72 -19.69 19.23
C ALA A 132 -12.93 -18.92 20.55
N GLY A 133 -11.91 -18.90 21.40
CA GLY A 133 -11.83 -17.98 22.55
C GLY A 133 -11.61 -16.53 22.13
N ALA A 134 -11.60 -15.60 23.08
CA ALA A 134 -11.40 -14.16 22.82
C ALA A 134 -10.03 -13.82 22.18
N ASP A 135 -9.01 -14.65 22.40
CA ASP A 135 -7.65 -14.46 21.86
C ASP A 135 -7.48 -15.04 20.45
N CYS A 136 -8.57 -15.53 19.87
CA CYS A 136 -8.56 -16.25 18.62
C CYS A 136 -8.63 -15.30 17.42
N ARG A 137 -7.62 -15.39 16.55
CA ARG A 137 -7.52 -14.61 15.31
C ARG A 137 -8.00 -15.41 14.11
N ARG A 138 -8.81 -14.78 13.28
CA ARG A 138 -9.31 -15.35 12.03
C ARG A 138 -8.55 -14.73 10.87
N SER A 139 -8.53 -15.42 9.74
CA SER A 139 -8.13 -14.82 8.47
C SER A 139 -8.92 -13.53 8.24
N ASP A 140 -8.18 -12.44 8.13
CA ASP A 140 -8.71 -11.09 7.99
C ASP A 140 -8.10 -10.36 6.77
N PHE A 141 -7.28 -11.06 5.99
CA PHE A 141 -6.67 -10.48 4.80
C PHE A 141 -7.71 -10.08 3.75
N ASN A 142 -7.68 -8.80 3.38
CA ASN A 142 -8.37 -8.29 2.21
C ASN A 142 -7.47 -7.28 1.50
N PRO A 143 -7.07 -7.56 0.24
CA PRO A 143 -6.09 -6.78 -0.50
C PRO A 143 -6.60 -5.37 -0.91
N TRP A 144 -7.91 -5.13 -0.83
CA TRP A 144 -8.52 -3.89 -1.32
C TRP A 144 -8.44 -2.73 -0.33
N TYR A 145 -8.15 -3.02 0.95
CA TYR A 145 -8.14 -2.02 2.00
C TYR A 145 -6.81 -1.96 2.70
N GLY A 146 -6.27 -0.75 2.90
CA GLY A 146 -5.01 -0.55 3.62
C GLY A 146 -5.04 -1.17 5.03
N VAL A 147 -6.19 -1.15 5.70
CA VAL A 147 -6.38 -1.68 7.05
C VAL A 147 -6.35 -3.21 7.19
N THR A 148 -6.40 -3.96 6.09
CA THR A 148 -6.46 -5.44 6.06
C THR A 148 -5.51 -6.08 5.04
N SER A 149 -4.69 -5.31 4.33
CA SER A 149 -3.86 -5.79 3.20
C SER A 149 -2.43 -6.17 3.60
N GLU A 150 -2.15 -6.25 4.90
CA GLU A 150 -0.84 -6.56 5.46
C GLU A 150 -0.99 -7.61 6.56
N PRO A 151 0.04 -8.44 6.81
CA PRO A 151 0.00 -9.45 7.85
C PRO A 151 -0.09 -8.84 9.25
N ASN A 152 -0.67 -9.58 10.19
CA ASN A 152 -0.83 -9.21 11.59
C ASN A 152 -0.22 -10.27 12.53
N ALA A 153 -0.25 -10.04 13.85
CA ALA A 153 0.33 -11.00 14.79
C ALA A 153 -0.32 -12.37 14.68
N GLY A 154 0.50 -13.41 14.49
CA GLY A 154 0.02 -14.78 14.29
C GLY A 154 0.27 -15.30 12.88
N ASP A 155 0.33 -14.41 11.89
CA ASP A 155 0.67 -14.75 10.53
C ASP A 155 2.11 -15.22 10.41
N VAL A 156 2.39 -15.92 9.32
CA VAL A 156 3.75 -16.39 9.02
C VAL A 156 4.21 -15.70 7.76
N GLY A 157 5.15 -14.78 7.91
CA GLY A 157 5.81 -14.14 6.79
C GLY A 157 6.53 -15.16 5.92
N GLY A 158 6.77 -14.77 4.68
CA GLY A 158 7.62 -15.51 3.78
C GLY A 158 8.12 -14.63 2.67
N ALA A 159 9.11 -15.16 1.99
CA ALA A 159 9.64 -14.61 0.77
C ALA A 159 10.44 -15.72 0.10
N ALA A 160 10.70 -15.54 -1.18
CA ALA A 160 11.88 -16.14 -1.74
C ALA A 160 13.08 -15.32 -1.24
N VAL A 161 14.10 -15.97 -0.67
CA VAL A 161 15.39 -15.32 -0.36
C VAL A 161 16.46 -15.92 -1.25
N ASP A 162 17.42 -15.10 -1.66
CA ASP A 162 18.60 -15.59 -2.36
C ASP A 162 19.56 -16.30 -1.38
N ALA A 163 20.67 -16.83 -1.91
CA ALA A 163 21.67 -17.52 -1.11
C ALA A 163 22.34 -16.64 -0.03
N THR A 164 22.15 -15.31 -0.07
CA THR A 164 22.65 -14.34 0.90
C THR A 164 21.61 -13.92 1.93
N GLY A 165 20.40 -14.49 1.87
CA GLY A 165 19.28 -14.17 2.75
C GLY A 165 18.56 -12.87 2.40
N ARG A 166 18.85 -12.27 1.24
CA ARG A 166 18.15 -11.08 0.75
C ARG A 166 16.87 -11.48 0.01
N PRO A 167 15.83 -10.62 -0.04
CA PRO A 167 14.66 -10.90 -0.87
C PRO A 167 15.07 -11.23 -2.31
N LEU A 168 14.63 -12.39 -2.80
CA LEU A 168 14.92 -12.85 -4.15
C LEU A 168 14.29 -11.87 -5.13
N THR A 169 15.13 -11.35 -6.02
CA THR A 169 14.69 -10.67 -7.23
C THR A 169 14.72 -11.67 -8.37
N VAL A 170 13.63 -11.72 -9.13
CA VAL A 170 13.54 -12.49 -10.36
C VAL A 170 13.43 -11.55 -11.55
N GLU A 171 13.83 -12.02 -12.72
CA GLU A 171 13.81 -11.20 -13.94
C GLU A 171 13.04 -11.92 -15.04
N VAL A 172 12.08 -11.22 -15.63
CA VAL A 172 11.42 -11.62 -16.87
C VAL A 172 12.15 -10.90 -17.99
N VAL A 173 12.87 -11.64 -18.81
CA VAL A 173 13.66 -11.12 -19.94
C VAL A 173 12.92 -11.29 -21.25
N ALA A 174 13.11 -10.36 -22.19
CA ALA A 174 12.68 -10.55 -23.56
C ALA A 174 13.63 -11.48 -24.34
N ASP A 175 13.08 -12.24 -25.29
CA ASP A 175 13.88 -12.98 -26.27
C ASP A 175 14.34 -12.09 -27.43
N ALA A 176 14.99 -12.71 -28.42
CA ALA A 176 15.52 -12.02 -29.60
C ALA A 176 14.44 -11.29 -30.43
N ASP A 177 13.18 -11.71 -30.32
CA ASP A 177 12.02 -11.11 -30.98
C ASP A 177 11.29 -10.10 -30.07
N GLY A 178 11.91 -9.71 -28.94
CA GLY A 178 11.34 -8.80 -27.97
C GLY A 178 10.17 -9.40 -27.17
N GLN A 179 10.07 -10.73 -27.08
CA GLN A 179 8.97 -11.39 -26.38
C GLN A 179 9.37 -11.74 -24.95
N PRO A 180 8.62 -11.29 -23.92
CA PRO A 180 8.94 -11.66 -22.55
C PRO A 180 8.77 -13.16 -22.36
N GLN A 181 9.82 -13.80 -21.84
CA GLN A 181 9.92 -15.23 -21.64
C GLN A 181 9.28 -15.65 -20.31
N PRO A 182 8.47 -16.73 -20.27
CA PRO A 182 7.96 -17.26 -19.02
C PRO A 182 9.09 -17.67 -18.07
N LEU A 183 8.97 -17.27 -16.81
CA LEU A 183 9.89 -17.69 -15.76
C LEU A 183 9.27 -18.85 -14.99
N THR A 184 9.94 -20.00 -14.94
CA THR A 184 9.45 -21.20 -14.25
C THR A 184 10.40 -21.65 -13.15
N GLY A 185 9.89 -22.35 -12.14
CA GLY A 185 10.70 -22.95 -11.08
C GLY A 185 11.06 -21.97 -9.96
N VAL A 186 10.33 -20.86 -9.83
CA VAL A 186 10.48 -19.93 -8.71
C VAL A 186 10.03 -20.62 -7.42
N ALA A 187 10.82 -20.51 -6.35
CA ALA A 187 10.49 -21.10 -5.05
C ALA A 187 10.26 -20.00 -4.01
N VAL A 188 9.13 -20.04 -3.31
CA VAL A 188 8.81 -19.14 -2.20
C VAL A 188 8.66 -19.98 -0.94
N SER A 189 9.40 -19.66 0.13
CA SER A 189 9.39 -20.43 1.36
C SER A 189 8.78 -19.67 2.54
N PHE A 190 8.04 -20.40 3.37
CA PHE A 190 7.45 -19.92 4.61
C PHE A 190 7.91 -20.79 5.77
N SER A 191 8.30 -20.17 6.88
CA SER A 191 8.73 -20.89 8.08
C SER A 191 8.38 -20.11 9.34
N ASP A 192 8.21 -20.82 10.46
CA ASP A 192 7.89 -20.20 11.77
C ASP A 192 8.94 -19.18 12.25
N THR A 193 10.15 -19.19 11.67
CA THR A 193 11.18 -18.16 11.91
C THR A 193 10.79 -16.77 11.44
N ALA A 194 9.82 -16.67 10.51
CA ALA A 194 9.28 -15.42 9.99
C ALA A 194 7.87 -15.12 10.52
N ARG A 195 7.49 -15.72 11.66
CA ARG A 195 6.21 -15.45 12.31
C ARG A 195 6.12 -13.98 12.72
N VAL A 196 5.00 -13.35 12.38
CA VAL A 196 4.69 -11.98 12.76
C VAL A 196 4.30 -11.98 14.23
N VAL A 197 5.12 -11.32 15.05
CA VAL A 197 4.98 -11.33 16.52
C VAL A 197 4.06 -10.22 17.01
N ARG A 198 3.94 -9.13 16.25
CA ARG A 198 3.21 -7.92 16.65
C ARG A 198 2.23 -7.50 15.58
N ASP A 199 1.15 -6.90 16.05
CA ASP A 199 0.23 -6.20 15.17
C ASP A 199 0.83 -4.95 14.60
N ARG A 200 0.15 -4.51 13.54
CA ARG A 200 0.42 -3.25 12.88
C ARG A 200 0.26 -2.11 13.89
N PRO A 201 0.93 -0.97 13.69
CA PRO A 201 0.95 0.11 14.66
C PRO A 201 -0.35 0.93 14.60
N THR A 202 -1.52 0.30 14.77
CA THR A 202 -2.81 1.00 14.71
C THR A 202 -2.86 2.06 15.79
N PHE A 203 -3.22 3.29 15.40
CA PHE A 203 -3.11 4.44 16.28
C PHE A 203 -4.23 5.44 16.11
N GLN A 204 -4.37 6.29 17.12
CA GLN A 204 -5.18 7.49 17.09
C GLN A 204 -4.37 8.71 17.53
N VAL A 205 -4.68 9.87 16.96
CA VAL A 205 -4.11 11.15 17.40
C VAL A 205 -4.97 11.70 18.54
N VAL A 206 -4.42 11.77 19.75
CA VAL A 206 -5.16 12.17 20.97
C VAL A 206 -4.89 13.60 21.40
N GLN A 207 -3.80 14.21 20.92
CA GLN A 207 -3.48 15.60 21.19
C GLN A 207 -2.84 16.27 19.97
N GLY A 208 -3.19 17.54 19.79
CA GLY A 208 -2.85 18.37 18.64
C GLY A 208 -4.11 18.61 17.83
N ASP A 209 -4.51 19.88 17.63
CA ASP A 209 -5.60 20.16 16.70
C ASP A 209 -5.19 19.74 15.27
N GLY A 210 -6.16 19.51 14.40
CA GLY A 210 -5.91 19.10 13.02
C GLY A 210 -5.32 20.18 12.11
N GLN A 211 -4.83 21.32 12.62
CA GLN A 211 -4.30 22.41 11.79
C GLN A 211 -2.78 22.55 11.94
N LEU A 212 -2.09 22.76 10.82
CA LEU A 212 -0.68 23.15 10.78
C LEU A 212 -0.57 24.61 10.32
N GLY A 213 -0.18 25.48 11.25
CA GLY A 213 0.15 26.87 10.97
C GLY A 213 1.64 27.07 10.64
N SER A 214 2.17 28.24 11.01
CA SER A 214 3.57 28.61 10.79
C SER A 214 4.55 28.13 11.88
N SER A 215 4.05 27.44 12.92
CA SER A 215 4.86 26.90 14.01
C SER A 215 4.95 25.39 13.95
N VAL A 216 5.97 24.84 14.61
CA VAL A 216 6.11 23.41 14.83
C VAL A 216 4.88 22.88 15.56
N LYS A 217 4.30 21.79 15.05
CA LYS A 217 3.16 21.10 15.61
C LYS A 217 3.60 19.80 16.28
N GLN A 218 3.07 19.51 17.45
CA GLN A 218 3.23 18.21 18.10
C GLN A 218 1.92 17.44 18.03
N LEU A 219 2.01 16.18 17.59
CA LEU A 219 0.92 15.21 17.61
C LEU A 219 1.27 14.12 18.61
N ARG A 220 0.35 13.80 19.52
CA ARG A 220 0.49 12.62 20.40
C ARG A 220 -0.31 11.47 19.84
N LEU A 221 0.36 10.35 19.64
CA LEU A 221 -0.22 9.12 19.10
C LEU A 221 -0.36 8.09 20.21
N GLN A 222 -1.52 7.45 20.30
CA GLN A 222 -1.75 6.32 21.20
C GLN A 222 -2.17 5.09 20.40
N PRO A 223 -1.77 3.88 20.83
CA PRO A 223 -2.22 2.65 20.21
C PRO A 223 -3.74 2.56 20.25
N LEU A 224 -4.33 2.04 19.18
CA LEU A 224 -5.77 1.85 19.08
C LEU A 224 -6.07 0.38 18.81
N SER A 225 -6.60 -0.32 19.80
CA SER A 225 -7.10 -1.68 19.60
C SER A 225 -8.42 -1.66 18.83
N LEU A 226 -8.47 -2.40 17.73
CA LEU A 226 -9.63 -2.58 16.87
C LEU A 226 -9.95 -4.07 16.82
N HIS A 227 -11.15 -4.45 17.25
CA HIS A 227 -11.62 -5.82 17.21
C HIS A 227 -13.10 -5.82 16.81
N ASP A 228 -13.35 -5.52 15.54
CA ASP A 228 -14.71 -5.42 15.00
C ASP A 228 -14.75 -5.79 13.51
N GLY A 229 -15.72 -6.62 13.15
CA GLY A 229 -15.94 -7.10 11.78
C GLY A 229 -14.70 -7.78 11.19
N ALA A 230 -14.22 -7.24 10.07
CA ALA A 230 -13.07 -7.75 9.31
C ALA A 230 -11.72 -7.16 9.76
N VAL A 231 -11.68 -6.37 10.84
CA VAL A 231 -10.45 -5.75 11.32
C VAL A 231 -10.15 -6.24 12.74
N ASP A 232 -9.03 -6.94 12.88
CA ASP A 232 -8.53 -7.41 14.17
C ASP A 232 -7.07 -6.97 14.38
N GLN A 233 -6.90 -5.85 15.08
CA GLN A 233 -5.61 -5.25 15.38
C GLN A 233 -5.54 -4.88 16.86
N ARG A 234 -4.61 -5.49 17.60
CA ARG A 234 -4.48 -5.39 19.05
C ARG A 234 -3.03 -5.08 19.42
N PRO A 235 -2.47 -3.93 18.98
CA PRO A 235 -1.11 -3.58 19.33
C PRO A 235 -0.98 -3.40 20.85
N GLU A 236 0.06 -4.02 21.43
CA GLU A 236 0.44 -3.84 22.84
C GLU A 236 1.06 -2.45 23.11
N GLY A 237 1.45 -1.76 22.04
CA GLY A 237 2.13 -0.46 22.05
C GLY A 237 2.85 -0.21 20.73
N PHE A 238 3.67 0.84 20.70
CA PHE A 238 4.53 1.14 19.56
C PHE A 238 5.90 0.47 19.74
N ALA A 239 6.25 -0.43 18.83
CA ALA A 239 7.60 -0.97 18.74
C ALA A 239 8.56 0.13 18.26
N VAL A 240 9.51 0.51 19.12
CA VAL A 240 10.55 1.50 18.84
C VAL A 240 11.92 0.85 18.89
N SER A 241 12.83 1.30 18.05
CA SER A 241 14.23 0.87 18.08
C SER A 241 15.11 1.94 17.47
N TYR A 242 16.40 1.85 17.73
CA TYR A 242 17.36 2.61 16.95
C TYR A 242 17.41 2.08 15.51
N LEU A 243 17.55 3.00 14.57
CA LEU A 243 17.94 2.71 13.21
C LEU A 243 19.46 2.81 13.15
N ASP A 244 20.12 1.74 12.73
CA ASP A 244 21.53 1.69 12.37
C ASP A 244 21.56 1.34 10.87
N ALA A 245 21.60 2.39 10.04
CA ALA A 245 21.40 2.27 8.60
C ALA A 245 22.67 1.83 7.87
N ASP A 246 23.84 2.21 8.38
CA ASP A 246 25.14 1.82 7.82
C ASP A 246 25.80 0.62 8.53
N ASN A 247 25.17 0.09 9.60
CA ASN A 247 25.65 -1.03 10.42
C ASN A 247 26.99 -0.73 11.11
N ASP A 248 27.24 0.52 11.47
CA ASP A 248 28.44 0.91 12.19
C ASP A 248 28.31 0.72 13.73
N GLY A 249 27.13 0.35 14.21
CA GLY A 249 26.81 0.17 15.63
C GLY A 249 26.39 1.46 16.35
N THR A 250 26.29 2.57 15.64
CA THR A 250 25.83 3.88 16.10
C THR A 250 24.42 4.16 15.56
N PRO A 251 23.51 4.67 16.39
CA PRO A 251 22.19 5.04 15.89
C PRO A 251 22.21 6.24 14.91
N ASP A 252 21.67 6.02 13.72
CA ASP A 252 21.38 7.05 12.70
C ASP A 252 19.99 7.67 12.85
N GLY A 253 19.09 7.01 13.59
CA GLY A 253 17.72 7.46 13.76
C GLY A 253 16.87 6.51 14.59
N PHE A 254 15.55 6.55 14.36
CA PHE A 254 14.57 5.79 15.12
C PHE A 254 13.56 5.09 14.22
N TRP A 255 13.08 3.96 14.71
CA TRP A 255 11.82 3.34 14.30
C TRP A 255 10.73 3.60 15.35
N PRO A 256 9.43 3.67 14.95
CA PRO A 256 8.94 3.66 13.57
C PRO A 256 9.30 4.95 12.83
N ARG A 257 9.29 4.92 11.49
CA ARG A 257 9.35 6.14 10.69
C ARG A 257 7.97 6.78 10.60
N VAL A 258 7.94 8.10 10.54
CA VAL A 258 6.70 8.87 10.34
C VAL A 258 6.77 9.63 9.03
N VAL A 259 5.69 9.57 8.26
CA VAL A 259 5.52 10.32 7.01
C VAL A 259 4.21 11.07 7.11
N VAL A 260 4.21 12.36 6.71
CA VAL A 260 3.01 13.18 6.65
C VAL A 260 2.79 13.58 5.20
N ARG A 261 1.96 12.83 4.46
CA ARG A 261 1.83 12.92 2.99
C ARG A 261 0.56 13.67 2.59
N LYS A 262 0.64 14.51 1.55
CA LYS A 262 -0.51 15.27 1.05
C LYS A 262 -1.53 14.35 0.37
N LEU A 263 -2.80 14.53 0.74
CA LEU A 263 -3.96 13.91 0.12
C LEU A 263 -4.51 14.77 -1.02
N ALA A 264 -5.25 14.15 -1.92
CA ALA A 264 -6.06 14.88 -2.89
C ALA A 264 -7.16 15.71 -2.19
N ASP A 265 -7.57 16.83 -2.79
CA ASP A 265 -8.42 17.84 -2.15
C ASP A 265 -9.89 17.43 -1.93
N ASP A 266 -10.30 16.20 -2.26
CA ASP A 266 -11.66 15.73 -2.00
C ASP A 266 -11.80 15.02 -0.65
N ALA A 267 -12.93 15.25 0.02
CA ALA A 267 -13.13 14.80 1.40
C ALA A 267 -13.32 13.28 1.55
N SER A 268 -13.53 12.56 0.45
CA SER A 268 -13.66 11.10 0.39
C SER A 268 -12.34 10.40 0.08
N ASN A 269 -11.32 11.15 -0.34
CA ASN A 269 -10.13 10.58 -0.92
C ASN A 269 -9.08 10.28 0.13
N LEU A 270 -8.80 8.98 0.22
CA LEU A 270 -7.59 8.45 0.82
C LEU A 270 -6.48 8.30 -0.24
N VAL A 271 -6.61 8.91 -1.42
CA VAL A 271 -5.56 8.95 -2.44
C VAL A 271 -4.61 10.10 -2.17
N ASP A 272 -3.37 9.90 -2.58
CA ASP A 272 -2.37 10.95 -2.58
C ASP A 272 -2.59 11.85 -3.81
N GLU A 273 -2.25 13.14 -3.70
CA GLU A 273 -2.65 14.14 -4.72
C GLU A 273 -2.23 13.82 -6.15
N ASN A 274 -1.04 13.25 -6.30
CA ASN A 274 -0.43 12.93 -7.59
C ASN A 274 -0.21 11.42 -7.76
N ASP A 275 -0.94 10.57 -7.04
CA ASP A 275 -0.86 9.09 -7.13
C ASP A 275 -2.29 8.58 -6.92
N LEU A 276 -3.14 8.91 -7.90
CA LEU A 276 -4.59 8.74 -7.85
C LEU A 276 -5.01 7.28 -8.08
N ASP A 277 -4.24 6.54 -8.88
CA ASP A 277 -4.44 5.12 -9.12
C ASP A 277 -3.90 4.23 -7.98
N ARG A 278 -3.15 4.84 -7.05
CA ARG A 278 -2.60 4.22 -5.85
C ARG A 278 -1.60 3.10 -6.18
N ASP A 279 -0.76 3.28 -7.20
CA ASP A 279 0.31 2.35 -7.54
C ASP A 279 1.65 2.67 -6.82
N GLY A 280 1.72 3.82 -6.13
CA GLY A 280 2.90 4.28 -5.40
C GLY A 280 3.90 5.06 -6.25
N VAL A 281 3.54 5.41 -7.48
CA VAL A 281 4.29 6.26 -8.40
C VAL A 281 3.49 7.53 -8.71
N PRO A 282 4.18 8.67 -8.86
CA PRO A 282 3.51 9.87 -9.33
C PRO A 282 2.90 9.67 -10.72
N ASP A 283 1.63 10.02 -10.87
CA ASP A 283 0.95 10.09 -12.15
C ASP A 283 1.71 11.02 -13.12
N ASP A 284 1.60 10.77 -14.43
CA ASP A 284 2.19 11.63 -15.47
C ASP A 284 1.61 13.05 -15.45
N THR A 285 0.43 13.23 -14.85
CA THR A 285 -0.28 14.49 -14.74
C THR A 285 -0.61 14.78 -13.28
N GLY A 286 -0.46 16.04 -12.86
CA GLY A 286 -0.69 16.42 -11.48
C GLY A 286 -0.11 17.80 -11.17
N VAL A 287 0.05 18.08 -9.88
CA VAL A 287 0.52 19.38 -9.39
C VAL A 287 2.04 19.36 -9.18
N ASP A 288 2.74 20.28 -9.85
CA ASP A 288 4.16 20.61 -9.62
C ASP A 288 4.22 21.90 -8.79
N TYR A 289 4.87 21.84 -7.63
CA TYR A 289 5.02 22.97 -6.73
C TYR A 289 6.37 23.67 -6.92
N ALA A 290 6.35 24.99 -6.80
CA ALA A 290 7.58 25.77 -6.84
C ALA A 290 8.55 25.34 -5.74
N ARG A 291 9.80 25.07 -6.13
CA ARG A 291 10.91 24.76 -5.20
C ARG A 291 11.34 26.01 -4.45
N ALA A 292 12.15 25.83 -3.40
CA ALA A 292 12.66 26.94 -2.60
C ALA A 292 13.37 28.06 -3.41
N ASP A 293 13.97 27.73 -4.56
CA ASP A 293 14.59 28.69 -5.48
C ASP A 293 13.60 29.34 -6.49
N GLY A 294 12.33 28.93 -6.45
CA GLY A 294 11.26 29.38 -7.33
C GLY A 294 11.13 28.60 -8.64
N SER A 295 11.99 27.60 -8.89
CA SER A 295 11.89 26.75 -10.07
C SER A 295 10.74 25.74 -9.99
N GLN A 296 10.34 25.23 -11.14
CA GLN A 296 9.35 24.18 -11.36
C GLN A 296 9.90 23.29 -12.48
N ASP A 297 9.76 21.97 -12.37
CA ASP A 297 10.32 21.01 -13.33
C ASP A 297 9.27 20.44 -14.30
N GLY A 298 8.01 20.80 -14.10
CA GLY A 298 6.87 20.38 -14.90
C GLY A 298 6.41 18.96 -14.61
N VAL A 299 6.94 18.31 -13.57
CA VAL A 299 6.59 16.93 -13.20
C VAL A 299 5.82 16.95 -11.87
N PRO A 300 4.72 16.19 -11.72
CA PRO A 300 3.95 16.16 -10.47
C PRO A 300 4.80 15.76 -9.28
N ASP A 301 4.56 16.32 -8.10
CA ASP A 301 5.37 16.13 -6.87
C ASP A 301 4.83 15.06 -5.92
N VAL A 302 5.72 14.45 -5.12
CA VAL A 302 5.32 13.67 -3.93
C VAL A 302 5.46 14.57 -2.71
N VAL A 303 4.37 15.25 -2.34
CA VAL A 303 4.41 16.24 -1.26
C VAL A 303 4.34 15.55 0.11
N VAL A 304 5.38 15.78 0.92
CA VAL A 304 5.42 15.38 2.33
C VAL A 304 5.78 16.58 3.22
N LEU A 305 5.28 16.59 4.45
CA LEU A 305 5.70 17.53 5.48
C LEU A 305 6.86 16.94 6.27
N ASN A 306 7.82 17.80 6.64
CA ASN A 306 8.96 17.42 7.45
C ASN A 306 8.49 17.00 8.85
N ALA A 307 8.48 15.69 9.12
CA ALA A 307 8.01 15.11 10.36
C ALA A 307 9.08 14.19 10.98
N ARG A 308 9.11 14.12 12.31
CA ARG A 308 10.02 13.25 13.06
C ARG A 308 9.43 12.81 14.39
N LEU A 309 9.94 11.71 14.95
CA LEU A 309 9.69 11.35 16.34
C LEU A 309 10.45 12.30 17.26
N VAL A 310 9.85 12.67 18.40
CA VAL A 310 10.51 13.44 19.46
C VAL A 310 11.38 12.49 20.30
N PRO A 311 12.72 12.61 20.27
CA PRO A 311 13.62 11.64 20.90
C PRO A 311 13.39 11.47 22.39
N ASP A 312 13.11 12.54 23.12
CA ASP A 312 12.91 12.51 24.58
C ASP A 312 11.77 11.57 25.00
N SER A 313 10.78 11.34 24.12
CA SER A 313 9.66 10.44 24.39
C SER A 313 10.00 8.95 24.31
N ILE A 314 11.12 8.58 23.66
CA ILE A 314 11.50 7.19 23.38
C ILE A 314 12.91 6.82 23.84
N THR A 315 13.81 7.79 23.99
CA THR A 315 15.23 7.55 24.33
C THR A 315 15.36 6.85 25.67
N ALA A 316 14.56 7.22 26.67
CA ALA A 316 14.58 6.57 27.98
C ALA A 316 14.26 5.07 27.92
N ALA A 317 13.42 4.63 26.96
CA ALA A 317 13.11 3.23 26.75
C ALA A 317 14.21 2.48 25.97
N LEU A 318 15.02 3.22 25.21
CA LEU A 318 16.07 2.70 24.34
C LEU A 318 17.49 2.86 24.92
N THR A 319 17.65 3.37 26.14
CA THR A 319 18.95 3.44 26.82
C THR A 319 19.00 2.50 28.02
N ASP A 320 20.17 1.90 28.27
CA ASP A 320 20.41 1.13 29.49
C ASP A 320 20.68 2.01 30.72
N GLU A 321 20.88 1.39 31.89
CA GLU A 321 21.15 2.09 33.15
C GLU A 321 22.46 2.90 33.14
N ASN A 322 23.36 2.58 32.21
CA ASN A 322 24.65 3.27 32.03
C ASN A 322 24.58 4.34 30.92
N GLY A 323 23.42 4.52 30.28
CA GLY A 323 23.20 5.46 29.19
C GLY A 323 23.63 4.94 27.80
N ASN A 324 23.95 3.66 27.67
CA ASN A 324 24.30 3.08 26.37
C ASN A 324 23.03 2.73 25.55
N PRO A 325 23.09 2.82 24.20
CA PRO A 325 22.00 2.38 23.33
C PRO A 325 21.63 0.90 23.50
N ARG A 326 20.33 0.61 23.61
CA ARG A 326 19.75 -0.74 23.55
C ARG A 326 19.22 -0.99 22.14
N MET A 327 19.90 -1.86 21.39
CA MET A 327 19.54 -2.15 19.99
C MET A 327 18.37 -3.13 19.83
N GLU A 328 17.99 -3.88 20.87
CA GLU A 328 16.89 -4.87 20.85
C GLU A 328 15.50 -4.23 20.66
N GLY A 329 15.40 -2.91 20.82
CA GLY A 329 14.15 -2.16 20.75
C GLY A 329 13.32 -2.26 22.03
N ALA A 330 12.24 -1.49 22.09
CA ALA A 330 11.31 -1.42 23.21
C ALA A 330 9.88 -1.23 22.72
N VAL A 331 8.90 -1.40 23.61
CA VAL A 331 7.51 -1.07 23.36
C VAL A 331 7.14 0.13 24.23
N VAL A 332 6.62 1.18 23.62
CA VAL A 332 6.16 2.39 24.32
C VAL A 332 4.65 2.59 24.15
N PRO A 333 3.96 3.12 25.18
CA PRO A 333 2.50 3.31 25.13
C PRO A 333 2.07 4.56 24.35
N GLU A 334 3.01 5.44 23.99
CA GLU A 334 2.73 6.70 23.31
C GLU A 334 3.92 7.08 22.41
N LEU A 335 3.62 7.71 21.28
CA LEU A 335 4.62 8.39 20.45
C LEU A 335 4.28 9.87 20.37
N VAL A 336 5.32 10.71 20.38
CA VAL A 336 5.19 12.13 20.08
C VAL A 336 5.84 12.41 18.74
N VAL A 337 5.05 12.93 17.80
CA VAL A 337 5.49 13.34 16.46
C VAL A 337 5.58 14.85 16.39
N GLU A 338 6.72 15.36 15.94
CA GLU A 338 6.94 16.76 15.59
C GLU A 338 6.74 16.92 14.07
N VAL A 339 5.80 17.78 13.66
CA VAL A 339 5.61 18.18 12.27
C VAL A 339 6.04 19.64 12.12
N ARG A 340 7.03 19.87 11.26
CA ARG A 340 7.54 21.20 10.96
C ARG A 340 6.74 21.82 9.81
N PRO A 341 6.55 23.14 9.81
CA PRO A 341 5.94 23.88 8.71
C PRO A 341 6.90 24.01 7.51
N GLN A 342 7.33 22.88 6.97
CA GLN A 342 8.17 22.75 5.78
C GLN A 342 7.68 21.56 4.95
N ALA A 343 7.38 21.82 3.68
CA ALA A 343 7.04 20.78 2.71
C ALA A 343 8.26 20.42 1.84
N LEU A 344 8.30 19.16 1.43
CA LEU A 344 9.34 18.58 0.58
C LEU A 344 8.65 17.84 -0.58
N ASP A 345 9.26 17.90 -1.76
CA ASP A 345 9.05 16.89 -2.79
C ASP A 345 9.96 15.69 -2.50
N ALA A 346 9.33 14.54 -2.25
CA ALA A 346 9.97 13.29 -1.88
C ALA A 346 9.94 12.24 -3.00
N ARG A 347 9.78 12.64 -4.27
CA ARG A 347 9.86 11.71 -5.43
C ARG A 347 11.15 10.91 -5.48
N VAL A 348 12.23 11.54 -5.06
CA VAL A 348 13.54 10.91 -4.86
C VAL A 348 13.77 10.85 -3.34
N PRO A 349 13.44 9.74 -2.65
CA PRO A 349 13.47 9.69 -1.20
C PRO A 349 14.87 9.90 -0.59
N THR A 350 15.92 9.62 -1.34
CA THR A 350 17.32 9.82 -0.94
C THR A 350 17.77 11.28 -1.02
N ASN A 351 17.03 12.13 -1.73
CA ASN A 351 17.33 13.55 -1.89
C ASN A 351 16.03 14.38 -2.00
N PRO A 352 15.23 14.48 -0.93
CA PRO A 352 14.00 15.25 -0.95
C PRO A 352 14.30 16.75 -1.12
N VAL A 353 13.52 17.44 -1.96
CA VAL A 353 13.76 18.84 -2.33
C VAL A 353 12.76 19.76 -1.60
N PRO A 354 13.23 20.80 -0.88
CA PRO A 354 12.32 21.74 -0.23
C PRO A 354 11.43 22.52 -1.19
N LEU A 355 10.13 22.56 -0.89
CA LEU A 355 9.16 23.40 -1.59
C LEU A 355 9.18 24.83 -1.02
N ARG A 356 8.81 25.80 -1.86
CA ARG A 356 8.77 27.22 -1.50
C ARG A 356 7.72 27.54 -0.44
N GLU A 357 6.57 26.92 -0.57
CA GLU A 357 5.40 27.14 0.27
C GLU A 357 4.93 25.81 0.86
N LEU A 358 4.06 25.90 1.85
CA LEU A 358 3.30 24.75 2.35
C LEU A 358 2.07 24.58 1.46
N PRO A 359 1.97 23.50 0.67
CA PRO A 359 0.78 23.27 -0.12
C PRO A 359 -0.44 23.13 0.79
N ARG A 360 -1.48 23.88 0.47
CA ARG A 360 -2.74 23.84 1.22
C ARG A 360 -3.43 22.49 1.02
N GLY A 361 -4.24 22.10 2.00
CA GLY A 361 -5.05 20.90 1.93
C GLY A 361 -4.77 19.92 3.07
N ARG A 362 -5.20 18.68 2.88
CA ARG A 362 -5.19 17.64 3.91
C ARG A 362 -3.99 16.72 3.75
N TYR A 363 -3.50 16.24 4.88
CA TYR A 363 -2.34 15.36 4.96
C TYR A 363 -2.64 14.16 5.84
N ALA A 364 -2.25 12.98 5.38
CA ALA A 364 -2.28 11.75 6.14
C ALA A 364 -1.02 11.59 6.99
N VAL A 365 -1.17 11.13 8.22
CA VAL A 365 -0.06 10.70 9.08
C VAL A 365 0.09 9.20 8.91
N VAL A 366 1.29 8.74 8.54
CA VAL A 366 1.64 7.34 8.31
C VAL A 366 2.76 6.94 9.25
N LEU A 367 2.58 5.83 9.96
CA LEU A 367 3.65 5.15 10.70
C LEU A 367 4.11 3.94 9.89
N ILE A 368 5.44 3.77 9.80
CA ILE A 368 6.09 2.66 9.12
C ILE A 368 7.01 1.95 10.12
N GLN A 369 6.70 0.69 10.43
CA GLN A 369 7.52 -0.14 11.31
C GLN A 369 8.76 -0.69 10.59
N PRO A 370 9.80 -1.14 11.33
CA PRO A 370 10.97 -1.78 10.73
C PRO A 370 10.64 -3.06 9.96
N SER A 371 9.52 -3.72 10.28
CA SER A 371 8.98 -4.87 9.53
C SER A 371 8.43 -4.48 8.14
N GLY A 372 8.18 -3.19 7.91
CA GLY A 372 7.46 -2.69 6.75
C GLY A 372 5.94 -2.61 6.92
N GLN A 373 5.40 -3.07 8.05
CA GLN A 373 3.99 -2.84 8.36
C GLN A 373 3.72 -1.35 8.49
N THR A 374 2.62 -0.91 7.90
CA THR A 374 2.20 0.49 7.90
C THR A 374 0.85 0.67 8.57
N TRP A 375 0.61 1.83 9.14
CA TRP A 375 -0.74 2.29 9.46
C TRP A 375 -0.84 3.77 9.19
N ARG A 376 -2.00 4.24 8.73
CA ARG A 376 -2.22 5.66 8.44
C ARG A 376 -3.53 6.16 9.00
N VAL A 377 -3.60 7.48 9.23
CA VAL A 377 -4.85 8.22 9.42
C VAL A 377 -4.84 9.46 8.50
N PRO A 378 -5.91 9.75 7.76
CA PRO A 378 -7.16 8.98 7.73
C PRO A 378 -7.01 7.67 6.96
N ASN A 379 -7.93 6.72 7.18
CA ASN A 379 -7.98 5.45 6.45
C ASN A 379 -9.42 5.00 6.18
N GLU A 380 -9.59 3.78 5.67
CA GLU A 380 -10.88 3.20 5.24
C GLU A 380 -11.90 3.05 6.39
N LEU A 381 -11.47 3.17 7.65
CA LEU A 381 -12.33 3.15 8.84
C LEU A 381 -12.92 4.51 9.18
N ALA A 382 -12.55 5.57 8.45
CA ALA A 382 -13.20 6.87 8.58
C ALA A 382 -14.72 6.73 8.38
N PRO A 383 -15.58 7.33 9.24
CA PRO A 383 -17.02 7.11 9.18
C PRO A 383 -17.69 7.44 7.84
N ALA A 384 -17.12 8.40 7.09
CA ALA A 384 -17.60 8.78 5.75
C ALA A 384 -17.44 7.66 4.71
N LEU A 385 -16.58 6.67 4.95
CA LEU A 385 -16.24 5.59 4.01
C LEU A 385 -16.68 4.22 4.54
N ALA A 386 -16.43 3.95 5.82
CA ALA A 386 -16.48 2.62 6.42
C ALA A 386 -17.78 1.84 6.13
N SER A 387 -18.94 2.49 6.28
CA SER A 387 -20.24 1.84 6.06
C SER A 387 -20.44 1.38 4.61
N GLY A 388 -19.89 2.10 3.63
CA GLY A 388 -19.96 1.71 2.21
C GLY A 388 -19.02 0.55 1.86
N LEU A 389 -18.01 0.33 2.70
CA LEU A 389 -16.97 -0.70 2.51
C LEU A 389 -17.25 -1.98 3.32
N GLY A 390 -18.29 -1.99 4.17
CA GLY A 390 -18.56 -3.08 5.11
C GLY A 390 -17.55 -3.17 6.25
N LEU A 391 -16.90 -2.04 6.59
CA LEU A 391 -15.90 -1.92 7.63
C LEU A 391 -16.46 -1.19 8.86
N PRO A 392 -15.87 -1.38 10.07
CA PRO A 392 -16.29 -0.64 11.25
C PRO A 392 -15.96 0.86 11.11
N ALA A 393 -16.90 1.72 11.51
CA ALA A 393 -16.72 3.16 11.51
C ALA A 393 -16.04 3.62 12.81
N VAL A 394 -14.88 4.26 12.68
CA VAL A 394 -14.04 4.68 13.82
C VAL A 394 -13.65 6.14 13.66
N GLU A 395 -14.23 7.02 14.49
CA GLU A 395 -14.05 8.48 14.39
C GLU A 395 -12.59 8.93 14.38
N SER A 396 -11.74 8.33 15.23
CA SER A 396 -10.33 8.69 15.31
C SER A 396 -9.54 8.36 14.04
N GLN A 397 -10.08 7.49 13.17
CA GLN A 397 -9.48 7.11 11.90
C GLN A 397 -9.85 8.06 10.75
N ALA A 398 -10.63 9.11 11.02
CA ALA A 398 -10.87 10.22 10.10
C ALA A 398 -9.92 11.41 10.30
N PHE A 399 -8.98 11.33 11.24
CA PHE A 399 -8.03 12.41 11.51
C PHE A 399 -7.16 12.69 10.27
N PHE A 400 -7.03 13.98 9.92
CA PHE A 400 -6.03 14.49 8.99
C PHE A 400 -5.39 15.75 9.57
N LEU A 401 -4.18 16.07 9.10
CA LEU A 401 -3.57 17.37 9.35
C LEU A 401 -3.89 18.30 8.17
N GLU A 402 -4.39 19.49 8.45
CA GLU A 402 -4.83 20.47 7.46
C GLU A 402 -3.88 21.66 7.44
N VAL A 403 -3.48 22.05 6.24
CA VAL A 403 -2.73 23.28 5.96
C VAL A 403 -3.71 24.29 5.32
N PRO A 404 -4.00 25.43 5.98
CA PRO A 404 -5.06 26.36 5.60
C PRO A 404 -4.73 27.32 4.43
#